data_AF-A0A417CKA6-F1
#
_entry.id   AF-A0A417CKA6-F1
#
_cell.length_a   1.000
_cell.length_b   1.000
_cell.length_c   1.000
_cell.angle_alpha   90.00
_cell.angle_beta   90.00
_cell.angle_gamma   90.00
#
_symmetry.space_group_name_H-M   'P 1'
#
loop_
_entity.id
_entity.type
_entity.pdbx_description
1 polymer ?
#
loop_
_entity_poly.entity_id
_entity_poly.type
_entity_poly.pdbx_seq_one_letter_code
_entity_poly.pdbx_strand_id
1 'polypeptide(L)'
;MKERHLFTLLSVEAAACVLFCILQRSLSGLFSTLIAFPFEQIGAGLRVLSLSGAVGNVVAIILYMLLGIIPAGIWGFLHWRKKSEPLDFMLLVISALLFVTLYYMINPGLLSTGVPGTGKWSLGSTFYSVLLGYLLIRILLYYKNAGTEKLQKGLWFLLGTVSVVLVYGIFGQELGGLLQNLETVQKGNTGIELSDGFFTFSNLTPTYVFLFLHFAVRILPYVLDIIVVFLARRLLAAMKENLYQEESVKLAEKLSHFCVWTLASTIGLGAVFNLLQLFFQSSLYQLEYVVAVPVFSLAFVLAVLLFAKYIREMQRLKEDNDLFI
;
A
#
# COMPACT_ATOMS: atom_id res chain seq x y z
N MET A 1 -0.94 17.40 -11.22
CA MET A 1 -0.20 16.41 -12.03
C MET A 1 -1.14 15.96 -13.16
N LYS A 2 -0.74 15.94 -14.44
CA LYS A 2 -1.65 15.46 -15.51
C LYS A 2 -1.83 13.93 -15.40
N GLU A 3 -2.96 13.36 -15.86
CA GLU A 3 -3.24 11.91 -15.78
C GLU A 3 -2.06 11.06 -16.30
N ARG A 4 -1.41 11.51 -17.38
CA ARG A 4 -0.23 10.87 -17.97
C ARG A 4 0.93 10.68 -16.98
N HIS A 5 1.17 11.66 -16.11
CA HIS A 5 2.24 11.58 -15.11
C HIS A 5 1.89 10.60 -13.97
N LEU A 6 0.61 10.50 -13.59
CA LEU A 6 0.19 9.46 -12.65
C LEU A 6 0.44 8.09 -13.28
N PHE A 7 0.03 7.90 -14.54
CA PHE A 7 0.20 6.63 -15.22
C PHE A 7 1.68 6.20 -15.29
N THR A 8 2.58 7.11 -15.65
CA THR A 8 4.02 6.84 -15.64
C THR A 8 4.55 6.52 -14.25
N LEU A 9 4.08 7.23 -13.22
CA LEU A 9 4.47 6.96 -11.83
C LEU A 9 4.06 5.54 -11.41
N LEU A 10 2.80 5.16 -11.68
CA LEU A 10 2.27 3.83 -11.37
C LEU A 10 3.00 2.73 -12.14
N SER A 11 3.38 2.97 -13.41
CA SER A 11 4.18 2.00 -14.17
C SER A 11 5.59 1.81 -13.60
N VAL A 12 6.24 2.90 -13.19
CA VAL A 12 7.57 2.84 -12.55
C VAL A 12 7.49 2.11 -11.20
N GLU A 13 6.47 2.42 -10.40
CA GLU A 13 6.21 1.74 -9.13
C GLU A 13 5.96 0.24 -9.34
N ALA A 14 5.11 -0.14 -10.30
CA ALA A 14 4.87 -1.53 -10.63
C ALA A 14 6.17 -2.26 -11.00
N ALA A 15 6.99 -1.65 -11.86
CA ALA A 15 8.29 -2.21 -12.24
C ALA A 15 9.24 -2.34 -11.03
N ALA A 16 9.27 -1.34 -10.15
CA ALA A 16 10.06 -1.37 -8.93
C ALA A 16 9.58 -2.47 -7.95
N CYS A 17 8.27 -2.65 -7.79
CA CYS A 17 7.69 -3.70 -6.96
C CYS A 17 8.03 -5.09 -7.51
N VAL A 18 7.87 -5.31 -8.82
CA VAL A 18 8.24 -6.56 -9.47
C VAL A 18 9.72 -6.85 -9.31
N LEU A 19 10.58 -5.85 -9.57
CA LEU A 19 12.02 -5.98 -9.38
C LEU A 19 12.36 -6.30 -7.93
N PHE A 20 11.72 -5.64 -6.97
CA PHE A 20 11.91 -5.89 -5.54
C PHE A 20 11.51 -7.32 -5.17
N CYS A 21 10.35 -7.81 -5.60
CA CYS A 21 9.91 -9.19 -5.35
C CYS A 21 10.91 -10.23 -5.92
N ILE A 22 11.47 -9.96 -7.10
CA ILE A 22 12.50 -10.82 -7.72
C ILE A 22 13.82 -10.75 -6.92
N LEU A 23 14.28 -9.56 -6.55
CA LEU A 23 15.51 -9.37 -5.78
C LEU A 23 15.42 -9.95 -4.37
N GLN A 24 14.28 -9.81 -3.70
CA GLN A 24 14.05 -10.40 -2.39
C GLN A 24 14.18 -11.93 -2.43
N ARG A 25 13.70 -12.55 -3.51
CA ARG A 25 13.83 -13.99 -3.74
C ARG A 25 15.28 -14.41 -3.99
N SER A 26 16.05 -13.63 -4.76
CA SER A 26 17.43 -13.98 -5.13
C SER A 26 18.48 -13.60 -4.09
N LEU A 27 18.21 -12.61 -3.23
CA LEU A 27 19.15 -12.02 -2.26
C LEU A 27 18.63 -12.14 -0.82
N SER A 28 18.06 -13.29 -0.45
CA SER A 28 17.40 -13.61 0.83
C SER A 28 18.14 -13.18 2.12
N GLY A 29 19.41 -12.77 2.06
CA GLY A 29 20.21 -12.27 3.20
C GLY A 29 20.50 -10.77 3.25
N LEU A 30 20.21 -9.98 2.21
CA LEU A 30 20.48 -8.52 2.18
C LEU A 30 19.27 -7.66 2.59
N PHE A 31 18.07 -8.24 2.55
CA PHE A 31 16.80 -7.56 2.83
C PHE A 31 15.95 -8.43 3.75
N SER A 32 15.85 -8.05 5.03
CA SER A 32 15.05 -8.82 5.98
C SER A 32 13.55 -8.59 5.76
N THR A 33 13.12 -7.33 5.65
CA THR A 33 11.72 -6.94 5.40
C THR A 33 11.63 -5.55 4.75
N LEU A 34 10.57 -5.27 3.98
CA LEU A 34 10.27 -3.93 3.45
C LEU A 34 10.15 -2.86 4.56
N ILE A 35 9.62 -3.26 5.71
CA ILE A 35 9.39 -2.36 6.86
C ILE A 35 10.71 -1.91 7.50
N ALA A 36 11.79 -2.67 7.33
CA ALA A 36 13.13 -2.27 7.79
C ALA A 36 13.85 -1.32 6.80
N PHE A 37 13.35 -1.17 5.56
CA PHE A 37 13.88 -0.20 4.61
C PHE A 37 13.45 1.23 4.97
N PRO A 38 14.29 2.28 4.80
CA PRO A 38 15.69 2.23 4.41
C PRO A 38 16.66 2.07 5.61
N PHE A 39 16.15 1.89 6.82
CA PHE A 39 16.95 1.91 8.05
C PHE A 39 18.00 0.81 8.11
N GLU A 40 17.69 -0.38 7.59
CA GLU A 40 18.63 -1.51 7.51
C GLU A 40 19.80 -1.18 6.58
N GLN A 41 19.55 -0.53 5.43
CA GLN A 41 20.58 -0.16 4.46
C GLN A 41 21.45 0.97 4.98
N ILE A 42 20.82 1.98 5.58
CA ILE A 42 21.53 3.10 6.22
C ILE A 42 22.39 2.56 7.37
N GLY A 43 21.84 1.70 8.22
CA GLY A 43 22.54 1.10 9.35
C GLY A 43 23.74 0.26 8.91
N ALA A 44 23.58 -0.58 7.89
CA ALA A 44 24.67 -1.37 7.32
C ALA A 44 25.78 -0.48 6.75
N GLY A 45 25.44 0.56 5.99
CA GLY A 45 26.40 1.50 5.42
C GLY A 45 27.18 2.27 6.49
N LEU A 46 26.48 2.79 7.51
CA LEU A 46 27.10 3.47 8.64
C LEU A 46 28.00 2.54 9.46
N ARG A 47 27.62 1.26 9.60
CA ARG A 47 28.45 0.25 10.27
C ARG A 47 29.75 0.00 9.52
N VAL A 48 29.68 -0.24 8.20
CA VAL A 48 30.87 -0.45 7.36
C VAL A 48 31.80 0.76 7.46
N LEU A 49 31.26 1.97 7.39
CA LEU A 49 32.01 3.20 7.53
C LEU A 49 32.66 3.32 8.92
N SER A 50 31.91 3.02 9.98
CA SER A 50 32.43 3.06 11.36
C SER A 50 33.59 2.09 11.59
N LEU A 51 33.55 0.90 10.96
CA LEU A 51 34.59 -0.13 11.08
C LEU A 51 35.79 0.08 10.15
N SER A 52 35.75 1.07 9.24
CA SER A 52 36.82 1.32 8.27
C SER A 52 38.05 2.05 8.82
N GLY A 53 38.01 2.49 10.08
CA GLY A 53 39.11 3.19 10.76
C GLY A 53 38.65 4.44 11.52
N ALA A 54 39.59 5.15 12.16
CA ALA A 54 39.27 6.30 13.01
C ALA A 54 38.50 7.42 12.27
N VAL A 55 38.95 7.77 11.05
CA VAL A 55 38.29 8.77 10.21
C VAL A 55 36.88 8.31 9.81
N GLY A 56 36.74 7.05 9.37
CA GLY A 56 35.44 6.47 9.03
C GLY A 56 34.45 6.48 10.20
N ASN A 57 34.92 6.18 11.40
CA ASN A 57 34.10 6.26 12.61
C ASN A 57 33.59 7.68 12.89
N VAL A 58 34.44 8.70 12.77
CA VAL A 58 34.02 10.10 12.93
C VAL A 58 32.97 10.48 11.89
N VAL A 59 33.17 10.11 10.63
CA VAL A 59 32.19 10.40 9.56
C VAL A 59 30.86 9.68 9.81
N ALA A 60 30.90 8.42 10.25
CA ALA A 60 29.71 7.65 10.58
C ALA A 60 28.89 8.29 11.71
N ILE A 61 29.56 8.79 12.76
CA ILE A 61 28.91 9.52 13.87
C ILE A 61 28.26 10.81 13.36
N ILE A 62 28.97 11.59 12.53
CA ILE A 62 28.41 12.83 11.96
C ILE A 62 27.16 12.53 11.14
N LEU A 63 27.22 11.54 10.24
CA LEU A 63 26.06 11.16 9.41
C LEU A 63 24.90 10.63 10.26
N TYR A 64 25.16 9.82 11.28
CA TYR A 64 24.16 9.36 12.24
C TYR A 64 23.46 10.53 12.95
N MET A 65 24.23 11.53 13.42
CA MET A 65 23.70 12.73 14.07
C MET A 65 22.86 13.58 13.11
N LEU A 66 23.36 13.80 11.89
CA LEU A 66 22.66 14.58 10.88
C LEU A 66 21.32 13.91 10.51
N LEU A 67 21.30 12.60 10.29
CA LEU A 67 20.10 11.85 9.96
C LEU A 67 19.09 11.86 11.11
N GLY A 68 19.55 11.62 12.34
CA GLY A 68 18.69 11.57 13.52
C GLY A 68 18.02 12.92 13.83
N ILE A 69 18.69 14.04 13.58
CA ILE A 69 18.16 15.39 13.85
C ILE A 69 17.16 15.87 12.78
N ILE A 70 17.06 15.23 11.61
CA ILE A 70 16.17 15.69 10.51
C ILE A 70 14.75 16.05 11.01
N PRO A 71 14.03 15.19 11.76
CA PRO A 71 12.68 15.52 12.22
C PRO A 71 12.67 16.74 13.16
N ALA A 72 13.62 16.83 14.09
CA ALA A 72 13.76 17.99 14.97
C ALA A 72 14.13 19.27 14.22
N GLY A 73 14.94 19.18 13.16
CA GLY A 73 15.25 20.28 12.26
C GLY A 73 14.02 20.79 11.52
N ILE A 74 13.14 19.89 11.06
CA ILE A 74 11.85 20.24 10.45
C ILE A 74 10.97 21.00 11.45
N TRP A 75 10.92 20.55 12.71
CA TRP A 75 10.21 21.26 13.77
C TRP A 75 10.76 22.68 13.97
N GLY A 76 12.07 22.83 14.09
CA GLY A 76 12.73 24.13 14.23
C GLY A 76 12.44 25.06 13.04
N PHE A 77 12.43 24.52 11.83
CA PHE A 77 12.08 25.26 10.63
C PHE A 77 10.61 25.72 10.61
N LEU A 78 9.67 24.83 10.96
CA LEU A 78 8.24 25.16 11.05
C LEU A 78 7.98 26.22 12.11
N HIS A 79 8.66 26.11 13.25
CA HIS A 79 8.56 27.05 14.36
C HIS A 79 9.10 28.44 13.96
N TRP A 80 10.29 28.51 13.35
CA TRP A 80 10.84 29.75 12.81
C TRP A 80 9.85 30.41 11.84
N ARG A 81 9.28 29.63 10.93
CA ARG A 81 8.32 30.14 9.93
C ARG A 81 6.95 30.50 10.51
N LYS A 82 6.72 30.38 11.82
CA LYS A 82 5.41 30.57 12.49
C LYS A 82 4.29 29.72 11.87
N LYS A 83 4.64 28.52 11.40
CA LYS A 83 3.73 27.52 10.82
C LYS A 83 3.65 26.25 11.67
N SER A 84 4.19 26.31 12.89
CA SER A 84 4.14 25.20 13.83
C SER A 84 2.74 25.02 14.38
N GLU A 85 2.26 23.79 14.37
CA GLU A 85 1.09 23.39 15.16
C GLU A 85 1.57 22.77 16.46
N PRO A 86 0.74 22.73 17.53
CA PRO A 86 1.11 22.06 18.78
C PRO A 86 1.54 20.60 18.59
N LEU A 87 0.95 19.92 17.61
CA LEU A 87 1.29 18.55 17.21
C LEU A 87 2.77 18.40 16.83
N ASP A 88 3.42 19.43 16.27
CA ASP A 88 4.75 19.31 15.70
C ASP A 88 5.83 19.01 16.75
N PHE A 89 5.53 19.18 18.04
CA PHE A 89 6.39 18.69 19.12
C PHE A 89 6.68 17.18 19.00
N MET A 90 5.75 16.40 18.43
CA MET A 90 5.95 14.97 18.11
C MET A 90 7.17 14.72 17.21
N LEU A 91 7.60 15.69 16.41
CA LEU A 91 8.82 15.55 15.59
C LEU A 91 10.08 15.38 16.44
N LEU A 92 10.12 15.93 17.66
CA LEU A 92 11.23 15.69 18.60
C LEU A 92 11.23 14.23 19.07
N VAL A 93 10.04 13.68 19.35
CA VAL A 93 9.88 12.26 19.71
C VAL A 93 10.26 11.36 18.54
N ILE A 94 9.85 11.70 17.31
CA ILE A 94 10.22 10.98 16.09
C ILE A 94 11.74 11.04 15.86
N SER A 95 12.39 12.17 16.14
CA SER A 95 13.85 12.31 16.08
C SER A 95 14.55 11.38 17.08
N ALA A 96 14.10 11.36 18.33
CA ALA A 96 14.63 10.44 19.34
C ALA A 96 14.43 8.97 18.94
N LEU A 97 13.26 8.62 18.41
CA LEU A 97 12.98 7.28 17.92
C LEU A 97 13.85 6.91 16.71
N LEU A 98 14.10 7.85 15.80
CA LEU A 98 14.99 7.64 14.66
C LEU A 98 16.41 7.32 15.11
N PHE A 99 16.91 8.03 16.13
CA PHE A 99 18.21 7.75 16.73
C PHE A 99 18.30 6.32 17.29
N VAL A 100 17.27 5.88 18.01
CA VAL A 100 17.17 4.52 18.55
C VAL A 100 17.15 3.48 17.42
N THR A 101 16.28 3.68 16.44
CA THR A 101 16.15 2.78 15.27
C THR A 101 17.48 2.65 14.52
N LEU A 102 18.12 3.78 14.18
CA LEU A 102 19.41 3.76 13.46
C LEU A 102 20.51 3.11 14.29
N TYR A 103 20.58 3.37 15.61
CA TYR A 103 21.59 2.79 16.48
C TYR A 103 21.54 1.25 16.47
N TYR A 104 20.35 0.69 16.62
CA TYR A 104 20.16 -0.76 16.58
C TYR A 104 20.30 -1.37 15.18
N MET A 105 20.02 -0.61 14.13
CA MET A 105 20.28 -1.06 12.74
C MET A 105 21.77 -1.05 12.40
N ILE A 106 22.56 -0.14 12.99
CA ILE A 106 24.04 -0.15 12.91
C ILE A 106 24.60 -1.33 13.72
N ASN A 107 24.03 -1.59 14.90
CA ASN A 107 24.48 -2.63 15.84
C ASN A 107 23.43 -3.72 16.04
N PRO A 108 23.06 -4.50 15.00
CA PRO A 108 22.00 -5.50 15.09
C PRO A 108 22.31 -6.63 16.08
N GLY A 109 23.57 -6.85 16.45
CA GLY A 109 23.95 -7.82 17.48
C GLY A 109 23.46 -7.47 18.89
N LEU A 110 23.05 -6.21 19.12
CA LEU A 110 22.45 -5.76 20.39
C LEU A 110 20.93 -6.03 20.44
N LEU A 111 20.31 -6.41 19.31
CA LEU A 111 18.90 -6.76 19.26
C LEU A 111 18.69 -8.18 19.80
N SER A 112 18.52 -8.28 21.12
CA SER A 112 17.97 -9.48 21.73
C SER A 112 16.45 -9.47 21.60
N THR A 113 15.91 -10.35 20.77
CA THR A 113 14.46 -10.56 20.65
C THR A 113 14.14 -12.02 20.89
N GLY A 114 13.03 -12.30 21.58
CA GLY A 114 12.59 -13.67 21.86
C GLY A 114 12.24 -14.47 20.61
N VAL A 115 12.06 -13.81 19.46
CA VAL A 115 11.81 -14.44 18.17
C VAL A 115 12.90 -13.98 17.17
N PRO A 116 13.73 -14.90 16.66
CA PRO A 116 14.78 -14.58 15.70
C PRO A 116 14.25 -13.81 14.49
N GLY A 117 15.00 -12.78 14.05
CA GLY A 117 14.65 -11.99 12.87
C GLY A 117 13.59 -10.90 13.07
N THR A 118 12.94 -10.81 14.24
CA THR A 118 11.85 -9.84 14.46
C THR A 118 12.30 -8.45 14.89
N GLY A 119 13.49 -8.31 15.47
CA GLY A 119 13.97 -7.03 16.01
C GLY A 119 14.01 -5.89 14.99
N LYS A 120 14.52 -6.14 13.78
CA LYS A 120 14.57 -5.12 12.71
C LYS A 120 13.18 -4.69 12.24
N TRP A 121 12.29 -5.68 12.08
CA TRP A 121 10.89 -5.45 11.70
C TRP A 121 10.14 -4.63 12.77
N SER A 122 10.33 -4.95 14.05
CA SER A 122 9.71 -4.24 15.16
C SER A 122 10.14 -2.77 15.22
N LEU A 123 11.42 -2.48 15.03
CA LEU A 123 11.92 -1.11 15.01
C LEU A 123 11.36 -0.30 13.83
N GLY A 124 11.41 -0.88 12.62
CA GLY A 124 10.88 -0.23 11.42
C GLY A 124 9.38 0.05 11.53
N SER A 125 8.60 -0.95 11.97
CA SER A 125 7.15 -0.81 12.13
C SER A 125 6.77 0.23 13.18
N THR A 126 7.47 0.26 14.32
CA THR A 126 7.26 1.25 15.37
C THR A 126 7.54 2.66 14.87
N PHE A 127 8.68 2.86 14.19
CA PHE A 127 9.02 4.16 13.63
C PHE A 127 7.97 4.63 12.60
N TYR A 128 7.61 3.76 11.66
CA TYR A 128 6.62 4.10 10.64
C TYR A 128 5.24 4.36 11.22
N SER A 129 4.81 3.61 12.25
CA SER A 129 3.53 3.84 12.92
C SER A 129 3.45 5.26 13.51
N VAL A 130 4.47 5.67 14.27
CA VAL A 130 4.52 7.01 14.87
C VAL A 130 4.61 8.11 13.81
N LEU A 131 5.46 7.93 12.79
CA LEU A 131 5.62 8.89 11.70
C LEU A 131 4.33 9.07 10.90
N LEU A 132 3.68 7.96 10.51
CA LEU A 132 2.42 8.00 9.76
C LEU A 132 1.30 8.60 10.61
N GLY A 133 1.21 8.26 11.89
CA GLY A 133 0.25 8.86 12.81
C GLY A 133 0.40 10.39 12.87
N TYR A 134 1.63 10.89 13.04
CA TYR A 134 1.92 12.31 12.99
C TYR A 134 1.50 12.95 11.65
N LEU A 135 1.90 12.36 10.51
CA LEU A 135 1.59 12.89 9.18
C LEU A 135 0.07 12.93 8.92
N LEU A 136 -0.67 11.90 9.33
CA LEU A 136 -2.12 11.83 9.17
C LEU A 136 -2.81 12.94 9.95
N ILE A 137 -2.47 13.11 11.24
CA ILE A 137 -3.07 14.19 12.05
C ILE A 137 -2.67 15.56 11.49
N ARG A 138 -1.42 15.72 11.04
CA ARG A 138 -0.96 16.96 10.41
C ARG A 138 -1.76 17.31 9.15
N ILE A 139 -2.04 16.32 8.31
CA ILE A 139 -2.88 16.48 7.11
C ILE A 139 -4.32 16.85 7.51
N LEU A 140 -4.89 16.20 8.53
CA LEU A 140 -6.22 16.53 9.04
C LEU A 140 -6.31 17.98 9.53
N LEU A 141 -5.31 18.45 10.29
CA LEU A 141 -5.24 19.84 10.74
C LEU A 141 -5.10 20.82 9.55
N TYR A 142 -4.32 20.47 8.54
CA TYR A 142 -4.15 21.29 7.34
C TYR A 142 -5.47 21.48 6.56
N TYR A 143 -6.33 20.47 6.51
CA TYR A 143 -7.61 20.53 5.80
C TYR A 143 -8.81 20.97 6.67
N LYS A 144 -8.65 21.10 8.00
CA LYS A 144 -9.74 21.43 8.94
C LYS A 144 -10.56 22.65 8.53
N ASN A 145 -9.90 23.71 8.08
CA ASN A 145 -10.52 24.97 7.65
C ASN A 145 -10.24 25.27 6.16
N ALA A 146 -10.02 24.23 5.35
CA ALA A 146 -9.71 24.40 3.95
C ALA A 146 -10.97 24.77 3.14
N GLY A 147 -10.86 25.81 2.31
CA GLY A 147 -11.89 26.11 1.31
C GLY A 147 -12.02 25.00 0.25
N THR A 148 -13.10 25.05 -0.52
CA THR A 148 -13.47 24.06 -1.54
C THR A 148 -12.35 23.75 -2.53
N GLU A 149 -11.63 24.77 -3.02
CA GLU A 149 -10.53 24.58 -3.97
C GLU A 149 -9.36 23.78 -3.38
N LYS A 150 -9.01 24.03 -2.12
CA LYS A 150 -7.96 23.29 -1.42
C LYS A 150 -8.40 21.86 -1.14
N LEU A 151 -9.64 21.67 -0.71
CA LEU A 151 -10.21 20.35 -0.45
C LEU A 151 -10.24 19.49 -1.72
N GLN A 152 -10.64 20.09 -2.84
CA GLN A 152 -10.65 19.44 -4.15
C GLN A 152 -9.24 19.03 -4.59
N LYS A 153 -8.24 19.91 -4.44
CA LYS A 153 -6.83 19.55 -4.69
C LYS A 153 -6.36 18.42 -3.78
N GLY A 154 -6.77 18.44 -2.50
CA GLY A 154 -6.47 17.40 -1.53
C GLY A 154 -7.06 16.05 -1.91
N LEU A 155 -8.35 16.01 -2.24
CA LEU A 155 -9.03 14.80 -2.71
C LEU A 155 -8.41 14.27 -4.00
N TRP A 156 -8.05 15.17 -4.93
CA TRP A 156 -7.37 14.78 -6.17
C TRP A 156 -6.01 14.12 -5.90
N PHE A 157 -5.25 14.61 -4.92
CA PHE A 157 -3.98 14.01 -4.51
C PHE A 157 -4.19 12.69 -3.78
N LEU A 158 -5.13 12.65 -2.82
CA LEU A 158 -5.49 11.46 -2.05
C LEU A 158 -5.87 10.29 -2.97
N LEU A 159 -6.72 10.54 -3.96
CA LEU A 159 -7.08 9.54 -4.97
C LEU A 159 -5.85 9.01 -5.70
N GLY A 160 -4.90 9.88 -6.06
CA GLY A 160 -3.63 9.46 -6.65
C GLY A 160 -2.77 8.60 -5.71
N THR A 161 -2.71 8.95 -4.42
CA THR A 161 -2.02 8.15 -3.40
C THR A 161 -2.68 6.79 -3.20
N VAL A 162 -4.01 6.71 -3.24
CA VAL A 162 -4.74 5.43 -3.21
C VAL A 162 -4.32 4.56 -4.38
N SER A 163 -4.20 5.09 -5.61
CA SER A 163 -3.70 4.30 -6.75
C SER A 163 -2.31 3.71 -6.54
N VAL A 164 -1.39 4.47 -5.93
CA VAL A 164 -0.04 3.99 -5.58
C VAL A 164 -0.13 2.79 -4.64
N VAL A 165 -0.90 2.94 -3.55
CA VAL A 165 -1.11 1.83 -2.58
C VAL A 165 -1.75 0.60 -3.25
N LEU A 166 -2.70 0.78 -4.18
CA LEU A 166 -3.33 -0.33 -4.90
C LEU A 166 -2.35 -1.04 -5.85
N VAL A 167 -1.48 -0.30 -6.54
CA VAL A 167 -0.41 -0.88 -7.38
C VAL A 167 0.56 -1.69 -6.54
N TYR A 168 0.97 -1.18 -5.39
CA TYR A 168 1.75 -1.95 -4.42
C TYR A 168 1.00 -3.20 -3.93
N GLY A 169 -0.31 -3.10 -3.69
CA GLY A 169 -1.17 -4.25 -3.39
C GLY A 169 -1.02 -5.35 -4.44
N ILE A 170 -1.13 -5.01 -5.73
CA ILE A 170 -1.03 -5.96 -6.84
C ILE A 170 0.38 -6.57 -6.96
N PHE A 171 1.40 -5.72 -7.11
CA PHE A 171 2.74 -6.16 -7.53
C PHE A 171 3.69 -6.43 -6.36
N GLY A 172 3.47 -5.81 -5.21
CA GLY A 172 4.25 -6.04 -4.00
C GLY A 172 3.67 -7.18 -3.17
N GLN A 173 2.42 -7.03 -2.73
CA GLN A 173 1.79 -7.97 -1.80
C GLN A 173 1.31 -9.25 -2.49
N GLU A 174 0.41 -9.14 -3.47
CA GLU A 174 -0.23 -10.31 -4.10
C GLU A 174 0.76 -11.13 -4.93
N LEU A 175 1.58 -10.46 -5.75
CA LEU A 175 2.61 -11.14 -6.54
C LEU A 175 3.69 -11.75 -5.65
N GLY A 176 4.11 -11.04 -4.59
CA GLY A 176 5.06 -11.57 -3.61
C GLY A 176 4.52 -12.83 -2.92
N GLY A 177 3.26 -12.80 -2.49
CA GLY A 177 2.57 -13.96 -1.90
C GLY A 177 2.43 -15.13 -2.87
N LEU A 178 2.08 -14.88 -4.13
CA LEU A 178 2.04 -15.91 -5.17
C LEU A 178 3.41 -16.59 -5.33
N LEU A 179 4.49 -15.80 -5.45
CA LEU A 179 5.85 -16.34 -5.60
C LEU A 179 6.30 -17.16 -4.39
N GLN A 180 5.96 -16.72 -3.17
CA GLN A 180 6.25 -17.45 -1.93
C GLN A 180 5.46 -18.77 -1.86
N ASN A 181 4.18 -18.76 -2.22
CA ASN A 181 3.34 -19.96 -2.21
C ASN A 181 3.82 -20.96 -3.28
N LEU A 182 4.20 -20.48 -4.47
CA LEU A 182 4.82 -21.34 -5.49
C LEU A 182 6.10 -22.00 -4.98
N GLU A 183 6.98 -21.25 -4.31
CA GLU A 183 8.21 -21.79 -3.74
C GLU A 183 7.94 -22.78 -2.60
N THR A 184 6.92 -22.53 -1.79
CA THR A 184 6.50 -23.40 -0.70
C THR A 184 5.94 -24.72 -1.24
N VAL A 185 5.09 -24.68 -2.27
CA VAL A 185 4.60 -25.89 -2.96
C VAL A 185 5.76 -26.66 -3.59
N GLN A 186 6.73 -25.97 -4.22
CA GLN A 186 7.90 -26.61 -4.82
C GLN A 186 8.81 -27.28 -3.79
N LYS A 187 9.11 -26.60 -2.66
CA LYS A 187 9.98 -27.13 -1.59
C LYS A 187 9.28 -28.18 -0.73
N GLY A 188 7.97 -28.07 -0.55
CA GLY A 188 7.16 -29.07 0.15
C GLY A 188 6.96 -30.35 -0.68
N ASN A 189 7.18 -30.29 -1.99
CA ASN A 189 7.11 -31.45 -2.88
C ASN A 189 8.43 -32.24 -2.91
N THR A 190 8.85 -32.78 -1.77
CA THR A 190 9.97 -33.73 -1.68
C THR A 190 9.55 -35.18 -1.98
N GLY A 191 8.29 -35.42 -2.36
CA GLY A 191 7.68 -36.75 -2.41
C GLY A 191 7.82 -37.46 -3.75
N ILE A 192 8.74 -38.43 -3.81
CA ILE A 192 8.36 -39.74 -4.35
C ILE A 192 7.48 -40.38 -3.27
N GLU A 193 6.20 -40.57 -3.54
CA GLU A 193 5.32 -41.36 -2.67
C GLU A 193 5.26 -42.80 -3.19
N LEU A 194 5.67 -43.74 -2.33
CA LEU A 194 5.48 -45.19 -2.52
C LEU A 194 4.14 -45.57 -1.89
N SER A 195 3.09 -45.62 -2.71
CA SER A 195 1.83 -46.26 -2.35
C SER A 195 1.68 -47.51 -3.20
N ASP A 196 1.44 -48.66 -2.56
CA ASP A 196 1.20 -49.96 -3.19
C ASP A 196 2.28 -50.45 -4.19
N GLY A 197 3.55 -50.13 -3.92
CA GLY A 197 4.68 -50.60 -4.74
C GLY A 197 4.82 -49.89 -6.10
N PHE A 198 4.04 -48.84 -6.35
CA PHE A 198 4.13 -48.01 -7.56
C PHE A 198 4.54 -46.57 -7.22
N PHE A 199 5.39 -45.97 -8.05
CA PHE A 199 5.77 -44.57 -7.92
C PHE A 199 4.58 -43.70 -8.33
N THR A 200 3.94 -43.02 -7.38
CA THR A 200 2.88 -42.05 -7.68
C THR A 200 3.50 -40.66 -7.80
N PHE A 201 3.40 -40.05 -8.99
CA PHE A 201 3.77 -38.65 -9.17
C PHE A 201 2.61 -37.78 -8.71
N SER A 202 2.78 -37.01 -7.64
CA SER A 202 1.78 -36.05 -7.18
C SER A 202 1.54 -35.00 -8.28
N ASN A 203 0.36 -35.03 -8.90
CA ASN A 203 0.01 -34.07 -9.94
C ASN A 203 -0.33 -32.72 -9.28
N LEU A 204 0.66 -31.84 -9.19
CA LEU A 204 0.52 -30.50 -8.61
C LEU A 204 -0.20 -29.50 -9.52
N THR A 205 -0.54 -29.88 -10.76
CA THR A 205 -1.19 -28.99 -11.75
C THR A 205 -2.46 -28.32 -11.20
N PRO A 206 -3.39 -29.02 -10.52
CA PRO A 206 -4.57 -28.39 -9.95
C PRO A 206 -4.22 -27.36 -8.89
N THR A 207 -3.22 -27.63 -8.06
CA THR A 207 -2.76 -26.69 -7.00
C THR A 207 -2.17 -25.42 -7.63
N TYR A 208 -1.35 -25.54 -8.67
CA TYR A 208 -0.83 -24.37 -9.38
C TYR A 208 -1.92 -23.54 -10.05
N VAL A 209 -2.90 -24.17 -10.71
CA VAL A 209 -4.04 -23.48 -11.32
C VAL A 209 -4.83 -22.70 -10.27
N PHE A 210 -5.10 -23.30 -9.12
CA PHE A 210 -5.80 -22.63 -8.03
C PHE A 210 -4.99 -21.49 -7.41
N LEU A 211 -3.66 -21.58 -7.33
CA LEU A 211 -2.81 -20.47 -6.88
C LEU A 211 -2.90 -19.27 -7.83
N PHE A 212 -2.85 -19.49 -9.14
CA PHE A 212 -3.01 -18.41 -10.12
C PHE A 212 -4.42 -17.82 -10.14
N LEU A 213 -5.45 -18.67 -10.01
CA LEU A 213 -6.84 -18.22 -9.93
C LEU A 213 -7.08 -17.41 -8.66
N HIS A 214 -6.53 -17.85 -7.52
CA HIS A 214 -6.56 -17.11 -6.26
C HIS A 214 -5.91 -15.73 -6.41
N PHE A 215 -4.72 -15.68 -7.01
CA PHE A 215 -4.04 -14.42 -7.30
C PHE A 215 -4.90 -13.50 -8.19
N ALA A 216 -5.50 -14.03 -9.26
CA ALA A 216 -6.37 -13.26 -10.16
C ALA A 216 -7.59 -12.66 -9.42
N VAL A 217 -8.23 -13.46 -8.55
CA VAL A 217 -9.36 -13.00 -7.73
C VAL A 217 -8.93 -11.94 -6.73
N ARG A 218 -7.73 -12.06 -6.14
CA ARG A 218 -7.21 -11.09 -5.15
C ARG A 218 -6.79 -9.76 -5.75
N ILE A 219 -6.23 -9.75 -6.97
CA ILE A 219 -5.83 -8.49 -7.63
C ILE A 219 -7.01 -7.74 -8.26
N LEU A 220 -8.10 -8.44 -8.59
CA LEU A 220 -9.28 -7.86 -9.23
C LEU A 220 -9.80 -6.59 -8.52
N PRO A 221 -10.11 -6.59 -7.20
CA PRO A 221 -10.57 -5.39 -6.51
C PRO A 221 -9.61 -4.21 -6.69
N TYR A 222 -8.30 -4.45 -6.61
CA TYR A 222 -7.31 -3.37 -6.78
C TYR A 222 -7.30 -2.79 -8.18
N VAL A 223 -7.44 -3.62 -9.21
CA VAL A 223 -7.51 -3.17 -10.61
C VAL A 223 -8.77 -2.33 -10.84
N LEU A 224 -9.92 -2.79 -10.35
CA LEU A 224 -11.18 -2.06 -10.47
C LEU A 224 -11.15 -0.75 -9.69
N ASP A 225 -10.58 -0.74 -8.49
CA ASP A 225 -10.41 0.47 -7.67
C ASP A 225 -9.54 1.52 -8.35
N ILE A 226 -8.49 1.11 -9.07
CA ILE A 226 -7.68 2.04 -9.88
C ILE A 226 -8.55 2.71 -10.95
N ILE A 227 -9.43 1.97 -11.62
CA ILE A 227 -10.37 2.54 -12.61
C ILE A 227 -11.37 3.48 -11.93
N VAL A 228 -11.92 3.09 -10.78
CA VAL A 228 -12.80 3.93 -9.95
C VAL A 228 -12.09 5.24 -9.59
N VAL A 229 -10.82 5.19 -9.19
CA VAL A 229 -10.00 6.37 -8.91
C VAL A 229 -9.90 7.27 -10.14
N PHE A 230 -9.56 6.74 -11.32
CA PHE A 230 -9.47 7.56 -12.53
C PHE A 230 -10.81 8.22 -12.88
N LEU A 231 -11.91 7.49 -12.78
CA LEU A 231 -13.26 8.04 -12.99
C LEU A 231 -13.60 9.13 -11.97
N ALA A 232 -13.28 8.92 -10.69
CA ALA A 232 -13.50 9.90 -9.61
C ALA A 232 -12.67 11.17 -9.82
N ARG A 233 -11.43 11.06 -10.27
CA ARG A 233 -10.57 12.23 -10.58
C ARG A 233 -11.08 13.03 -11.78
N ARG A 234 -11.62 12.35 -12.79
CA ARG A 234 -12.25 13.02 -13.94
C ARG A 234 -13.53 13.75 -13.53
N LEU A 235 -14.37 13.11 -12.72
CA LEU A 235 -15.55 13.78 -12.16
C LEU A 235 -15.13 15.00 -11.36
N LEU A 236 -14.11 14.86 -10.51
CA LEU A 236 -13.59 15.97 -9.72
C LEU A 236 -13.06 17.11 -10.58
N ALA A 237 -12.46 16.82 -11.74
CA ALA A 237 -12.02 17.84 -12.70
C ALA A 237 -13.22 18.55 -13.36
N ALA A 238 -14.21 17.80 -13.84
CA ALA A 238 -15.42 18.36 -14.45
C ALA A 238 -16.21 19.24 -13.47
N MET A 239 -16.34 18.80 -12.21
CA MET A 239 -16.96 19.59 -11.13
C MET A 239 -16.24 20.91 -10.85
N LYS A 240 -14.94 21.00 -11.16
CA LYS A 240 -14.17 22.25 -11.00
C LYS A 240 -14.59 23.30 -12.01
N GLU A 241 -14.90 22.86 -13.23
CA GLU A 241 -15.26 23.75 -14.34
C GLU A 241 -16.71 24.20 -14.18
N ASN A 242 -17.64 23.24 -14.09
CA ASN A 242 -19.03 23.50 -13.78
C ASN A 242 -19.72 22.23 -13.28
N LEU A 243 -20.24 22.29 -12.04
CA LEU A 243 -20.93 21.18 -11.39
C LEU A 243 -22.21 20.73 -12.12
N TYR A 244 -22.86 21.63 -12.87
CA TYR A 244 -24.18 21.36 -13.47
C TYR A 244 -24.11 21.14 -14.99
N GLN A 245 -22.91 21.13 -15.56
CA GLN A 245 -22.74 20.85 -16.98
C GLN A 245 -22.98 19.37 -17.27
N GLU A 246 -23.52 19.09 -18.46
CA GLU A 246 -23.87 17.74 -18.93
C GLU A 246 -22.71 16.73 -18.81
N GLU A 247 -21.46 17.18 -19.01
CA GLU A 247 -20.28 16.34 -18.84
C GLU A 247 -20.12 15.84 -17.40
N SER A 248 -20.21 16.74 -16.41
CA SER A 248 -20.10 16.39 -14.99
C SER A 248 -21.20 15.42 -14.55
N VAL A 249 -22.41 15.59 -15.09
CA VAL A 249 -23.56 14.72 -14.89
C VAL A 249 -23.29 13.32 -15.44
N LYS A 250 -22.87 13.21 -16.70
CA LYS A 250 -22.53 11.93 -17.34
C LYS A 250 -21.41 11.20 -16.59
N LEU A 251 -20.40 11.91 -16.10
CA LEU A 251 -19.32 11.32 -15.33
C LEU A 251 -19.77 10.81 -13.96
N ALA A 252 -20.64 11.54 -13.25
CA ALA A 252 -21.18 11.10 -11.96
C ALA A 252 -22.00 9.81 -12.11
N GLU A 253 -22.84 9.74 -13.14
CA GLU A 253 -23.64 8.56 -13.45
C GLU A 253 -22.77 7.35 -13.84
N LYS A 254 -21.79 7.57 -14.72
CA LYS A 254 -20.82 6.54 -15.12
C LYS A 254 -20.03 6.01 -13.91
N LEU A 255 -19.55 6.90 -13.04
CA LEU A 255 -18.83 6.53 -11.83
C LEU A 255 -19.70 5.70 -10.89
N SER A 256 -20.94 6.13 -10.63
CA SER A 256 -21.89 5.40 -9.78
C SER A 256 -22.17 4.00 -10.33
N HIS A 257 -22.49 3.89 -11.62
CA HIS A 257 -22.77 2.58 -12.25
C HIS A 257 -21.55 1.64 -12.15
N PHE A 258 -20.36 2.16 -12.44
CA PHE A 258 -19.12 1.39 -12.38
C PHE A 258 -18.78 0.94 -10.94
N CYS A 259 -19.05 1.77 -9.93
CA CYS A 259 -18.85 1.39 -8.53
C CYS A 259 -19.79 0.24 -8.11
N VAL A 260 -21.08 0.28 -8.50
CA VAL A 260 -22.02 -0.82 -8.22
C VAL A 260 -21.54 -2.12 -8.86
N TRP A 261 -21.12 -2.05 -10.14
CA TRP A 261 -20.59 -3.20 -10.86
C TRP A 261 -19.30 -3.73 -10.22
N THR A 262 -18.42 -2.85 -9.74
CA THR A 262 -17.18 -3.21 -9.05
C THR A 262 -17.46 -3.95 -7.74
N LEU A 263 -18.41 -3.46 -6.92
CA LEU A 263 -18.82 -4.13 -5.69
C LEU A 263 -19.42 -5.52 -5.98
N ALA A 264 -20.36 -5.60 -6.91
CA ALA A 264 -21.04 -6.84 -7.26
C ALA A 264 -20.07 -7.88 -7.84
N SER A 265 -19.17 -7.48 -8.74
CA SER A 265 -18.19 -8.39 -9.34
C SER A 265 -17.14 -8.87 -8.34
N THR A 266 -16.63 -7.99 -7.47
CA THR A 266 -15.66 -8.36 -6.42
C THR A 266 -16.25 -9.37 -5.45
N ILE A 267 -17.46 -9.11 -4.94
CA ILE A 267 -18.14 -10.02 -4.01
C ILE A 267 -18.54 -11.32 -4.71
N GLY A 268 -19.11 -11.23 -5.92
CA GLY A 268 -19.57 -12.38 -6.68
C GLY A 268 -18.44 -13.32 -7.07
N LEU A 269 -17.33 -12.81 -7.60
CA LEU A 269 -16.18 -13.62 -7.98
C LEU A 269 -15.48 -14.22 -6.77
N GLY A 270 -15.38 -13.51 -5.65
CA GLY A 270 -14.88 -14.07 -4.40
C GLY A 270 -15.74 -15.24 -3.90
N ALA A 271 -17.06 -15.11 -3.94
CA ALA A 271 -17.98 -16.18 -3.57
C ALA A 271 -17.88 -17.39 -4.51
N VAL A 272 -17.85 -17.15 -5.82
CA VAL A 272 -17.67 -18.22 -6.84
C VAL A 272 -16.35 -18.95 -6.62
N PHE A 273 -15.26 -18.22 -6.35
CA PHE A 273 -13.95 -18.81 -6.10
C PHE A 273 -13.94 -19.67 -4.82
N ASN A 274 -14.56 -19.20 -3.73
CA ASN A 274 -14.68 -19.99 -2.51
C ASN A 274 -15.48 -21.28 -2.72
N LEU A 275 -16.56 -21.22 -3.51
CA LEU A 275 -17.32 -22.41 -3.88
C LEU A 275 -16.48 -23.39 -4.71
N LEU A 276 -15.72 -22.88 -5.69
CA LEU A 276 -14.79 -23.71 -6.47
C LEU A 276 -13.75 -24.38 -5.57
N GLN A 277 -13.16 -23.67 -4.61
CA GLN A 277 -12.23 -24.28 -3.65
C GLN A 277 -12.90 -25.41 -2.84
N LEU A 278 -14.14 -25.21 -2.38
CA LEU A 278 -14.90 -26.24 -1.66
C LEU A 278 -15.15 -27.49 -2.52
N PHE A 279 -15.50 -27.32 -3.80
CA PHE A 279 -15.72 -28.45 -4.70
C PHE A 279 -14.44 -29.23 -5.02
N PHE A 280 -13.30 -28.55 -5.09
CA PHE A 280 -12.01 -29.16 -5.48
C PHE A 280 -11.08 -29.44 -4.28
N GLN A 281 -11.56 -29.30 -3.05
CA GLN A 281 -10.75 -29.42 -1.82
C GLN A 281 -9.94 -30.72 -1.74
N SER A 282 -10.49 -31.84 -2.22
CA SER A 282 -9.83 -33.15 -2.19
C SER A 282 -8.59 -33.24 -3.10
N SER A 283 -8.44 -32.29 -4.02
CA SER A 283 -7.35 -32.24 -5.02
C SER A 283 -6.34 -31.12 -4.73
N LEU A 284 -6.51 -30.37 -3.64
CA LEU A 284 -5.70 -29.20 -3.29
C LEU A 284 -4.76 -29.52 -2.11
N TYR A 285 -3.45 -29.47 -2.36
CA TYR A 285 -2.41 -29.81 -1.37
C TYR A 285 -2.05 -28.65 -0.43
N GLN A 286 -2.39 -27.42 -0.81
CA GLN A 286 -2.39 -26.26 0.08
C GLN A 286 -3.75 -25.57 0.01
N LEU A 287 -4.38 -25.43 1.17
CA LEU A 287 -5.65 -24.75 1.35
C LEU A 287 -5.45 -23.60 2.33
N GLU A 288 -5.16 -22.41 1.82
CA GLU A 288 -5.41 -21.18 2.58
C GLU A 288 -6.89 -20.84 2.44
N TYR A 289 -7.75 -21.45 3.28
CA TYR A 289 -9.13 -20.99 3.47
C TYR A 289 -9.12 -19.67 4.25
N VAL A 290 -8.59 -18.61 3.66
CA VAL A 290 -8.80 -17.26 4.17
C VAL A 290 -9.91 -16.67 3.33
N VAL A 291 -11.11 -16.56 3.92
CA VAL A 291 -12.20 -15.75 3.36
C VAL A 291 -11.77 -14.28 3.50
N ALA A 292 -10.87 -13.86 2.62
CA ALA A 292 -10.34 -12.51 2.58
C ALA A 292 -11.33 -11.62 1.82
N VAL A 293 -12.40 -11.19 2.51
CA VAL A 293 -13.23 -10.10 1.97
C VAL A 293 -12.34 -8.86 1.89
N PRO A 294 -12.18 -8.21 0.73
CA PRO A 294 -11.31 -7.05 0.58
C PRO A 294 -12.00 -5.80 1.16
N VAL A 295 -12.19 -5.78 2.49
CA VAL A 295 -13.02 -4.80 3.21
C VAL A 295 -12.61 -3.37 2.90
N PHE A 296 -11.30 -3.09 2.82
CA PHE A 296 -10.80 -1.76 2.47
C PHE A 296 -11.21 -1.31 1.07
N SER A 297 -11.10 -2.20 0.08
CA SER A 297 -11.53 -1.94 -1.30
C SER A 297 -13.04 -1.70 -1.36
N LEU A 298 -13.83 -2.57 -0.74
CA LEU A 298 -15.29 -2.43 -0.70
C LEU A 298 -15.72 -1.12 -0.02
N ALA A 299 -15.11 -0.78 1.11
CA ALA A 299 -15.39 0.47 1.81
C ALA A 299 -15.02 1.70 0.98
N PHE A 300 -13.88 1.65 0.29
CA PHE A 300 -13.44 2.71 -0.62
C PHE A 300 -14.43 2.90 -1.78
N VAL A 301 -14.79 1.84 -2.50
CA VAL A 301 -15.74 1.90 -3.62
C VAL A 301 -17.12 2.35 -3.15
N LEU A 302 -17.57 1.89 -1.98
CA LEU A 302 -18.83 2.33 -1.39
C LEU A 302 -18.80 3.83 -1.08
N ALA A 303 -17.71 4.35 -0.50
CA ALA A 303 -17.56 5.77 -0.24
C ALA A 303 -17.61 6.60 -1.54
N VAL A 304 -16.93 6.14 -2.60
CA VAL A 304 -16.95 6.81 -3.91
C VAL A 304 -18.33 6.72 -4.56
N LEU A 305 -19.04 5.60 -4.43
CA LEU A 305 -20.42 5.43 -4.90
C LEU A 305 -21.37 6.42 -4.22
N LEU A 306 -21.32 6.51 -2.89
CA LEU A 306 -22.13 7.45 -2.12
C LEU A 306 -21.85 8.88 -2.51
N PHE A 307 -20.57 9.23 -2.69
CA PHE A 307 -20.17 10.54 -3.21
C PHE A 307 -20.75 10.81 -4.60
N ALA A 308 -20.59 9.88 -5.55
CA ALA A 308 -21.10 10.04 -6.92
C ALA A 308 -22.62 10.22 -6.95
N LYS A 309 -23.37 9.43 -6.16
CA LYS A 309 -24.83 9.57 -6.04
C LYS A 309 -25.24 10.88 -5.38
N TYR A 310 -24.54 11.30 -4.34
CA TYR A 310 -24.81 12.58 -3.68
C TYR A 310 -24.65 13.76 -4.65
N ILE A 311 -23.58 13.76 -5.46
CA ILE A 311 -23.38 14.77 -6.50
C ILE A 311 -24.48 14.74 -7.55
N ARG A 312 -24.90 13.54 -8.00
CA ARG A 312 -25.99 13.40 -8.96
C ARG A 312 -27.31 13.93 -8.43
N GLU A 313 -27.59 13.72 -7.14
CA GLU A 313 -28.78 14.23 -6.49
C GLU A 313 -28.76 15.77 -6.42
N MET A 314 -27.63 16.37 -6.06
CA MET A 314 -27.47 17.83 -6.08
C MET A 314 -27.71 18.42 -7.48
N GLN A 315 -27.19 17.76 -8.52
CA GLN A 315 -27.39 18.18 -9.91
C GLN A 315 -28.87 18.13 -10.30
N ARG A 316 -29.56 17.04 -9.94
CA ARG A 316 -30.98 16.86 -10.23
C ARG A 316 -31.86 17.90 -9.53
N LEU A 317 -31.60 18.16 -8.25
CA LEU A 317 -32.34 19.17 -7.48
C LEU A 317 -32.21 20.58 -8.10
N LYS A 318 -31.04 20.89 -8.68
CA LYS A 318 -30.82 22.16 -9.37
C LYS A 318 -31.59 22.22 -10.69
N GLU A 319 -31.54 21.16 -11.49
CA GLU A 319 -32.29 21.04 -12.74
C GLU A 319 -33.80 21.17 -12.49
N ASP A 320 -34.33 20.44 -11.50
CA ASP A 320 -35.74 20.52 -11.12
C ASP A 320 -36.13 21.95 -10.70
N ASN A 321 -35.31 22.62 -9.89
CA ASN A 321 -35.58 23.99 -9.47
C ASN A 321 -35.53 25.00 -10.63
N ASP A 322 -34.65 24.81 -11.60
CA ASP A 322 -34.54 25.68 -12.78
C ASP A 322 -35.69 25.46 -13.78
N LEU A 323 -36.48 24.37 -13.66
CA LEU A 323 -37.72 24.18 -14.41
C LEU A 323 -38.92 24.97 -13.86
N PHE A 324 -38.86 25.42 -12.60
CA PHE A 324 -39.95 26.14 -11.93
C PHE A 324 -39.77 27.67 -11.87
N ILE A 325 -38.59 28.19 -12.26
CA ILE A 325 -38.26 29.63 -12.33
C ILE A 325 -38.33 30.09 -13.77
#